data_AF-A0AAE4TPL6-F1
#
_entry.id   AF-A0AAE4TPL6-F1
#
_cell.length_a   1.000
_cell.length_b   1.000
_cell.length_c   1.000
_cell.angle_alpha   90.00
_cell.angle_beta   90.00
_cell.angle_gamma   90.00
#
_symmetry.space_group_name_H-M   'P 1'
#
loop_
_entity.id
_entity.type
_entity.pdbx_description
1 polymer ?
#
loop_
_entity_poly.entity_id
_entity_poly.type
_entity_poly.pdbx_seq_one_letter_code
_entity_poly.pdbx_strand_id
1 'polypeptide(L)'
;MAKKSHRFAHLLQHFRANRADLLIRLRQYQEDPTELSLARLAAVLGALECLYWQALGCDEVLLAKKIARTTEATAAYTTDAIGCITSIFSAKR
;
A
#
# COMPACT_ATOMS: atom_id res chain seq x y z
N MET A 1 -9.85 5.01 29.77
CA MET A 1 -9.09 4.73 28.53
C MET A 1 -9.78 3.59 27.80
N ALA A 2 -10.39 3.84 26.63
CA ALA A 2 -11.01 2.78 25.85
C ALA A 2 -9.93 1.78 25.39
N LYS A 3 -10.07 0.49 25.74
CA LYS A 3 -9.19 -0.57 25.24
C LYS A 3 -9.31 -0.57 23.72
N LYS A 4 -8.23 -0.22 23.01
CA LYS A 4 -8.16 -0.40 21.55
C LYS A 4 -8.48 -1.87 21.25
N SER A 5 -9.38 -2.10 20.30
CA SER A 5 -9.72 -3.46 19.90
C SER A 5 -8.43 -4.17 19.46
N HIS A 6 -8.27 -5.45 19.84
CA HIS A 6 -7.11 -6.24 19.42
C HIS A 6 -6.95 -6.23 17.90
N ARG A 7 -8.08 -6.17 17.17
CA ARG A 7 -8.13 -6.03 15.71
C ARG A 7 -7.53 -4.71 15.22
N PHE A 8 -7.89 -3.58 15.83
CA PHE A 8 -7.31 -2.28 15.48
C PHE A 8 -5.80 -2.27 15.69
N ALA A 9 -5.33 -2.79 16.84
CA ALA A 9 -3.90 -2.87 17.13
C ALA A 9 -3.16 -3.72 16.08
N HIS A 10 -3.74 -4.87 15.72
CA HIS A 10 -3.23 -5.76 14.70
C HIS A 10 -3.16 -5.09 13.32
N LEU A 11 -4.26 -4.51 12.83
CA LEU A 11 -4.30 -3.81 11.54
C LEU A 11 -3.34 -2.61 11.50
N LEU A 12 -3.25 -1.86 12.60
CA LEU A 12 -2.31 -0.74 12.72
C LEU A 12 -0.84 -1.20 12.67
N GLN A 13 -0.53 -2.34 13.27
CA GLN A 13 0.81 -2.93 13.19
C GLN A 13 1.16 -3.33 11.75
N HIS A 14 0.25 -4.02 11.07
CA HIS A 14 0.45 -4.40 9.66
C HIS A 14 0.59 -3.17 8.76
N PHE A 15 -0.23 -2.13 8.96
CA PHE A 15 -0.08 -0.88 8.22
C PHE A 15 1.29 -0.23 8.44
N ARG A 16 1.77 -0.17 9.69
CA ARG A 16 3.09 0.41 10.00
C ARG A 16 4.23 -0.35 9.34
N ALA A 17 4.18 -1.69 9.38
CA ALA A 17 5.18 -2.54 8.73
C ALA A 17 5.20 -2.33 7.21
N ASN A 18 4.04 -2.41 6.56
CA ASN A 18 3.94 -2.24 5.11
C ASN A 18 4.28 -0.80 4.67
N ARG A 19 3.95 0.22 5.47
CA ARG A 19 4.35 1.60 5.17
C ARG A 19 5.87 1.78 5.23
N ALA A 20 6.55 1.15 6.19
CA ALA A 20 8.00 1.21 6.26
C ALA A 20 8.65 0.49 5.07
N ASP A 21 8.15 -0.71 4.73
CA ASP A 21 8.60 -1.46 3.55
C ASP A 21 8.34 -0.67 2.26
N LEU A 22 7.20 0.01 2.14
CA LEU A 22 6.87 0.84 0.98
C LEU A 22 7.92 1.91 0.71
N LEU A 23 8.38 2.62 1.75
CA LEU A 23 9.43 3.63 1.61
C LEU A 23 10.76 3.02 1.16
N ILE A 24 11.09 1.82 1.66
CA ILE A 24 12.29 1.08 1.26
C ILE A 24 12.18 0.67 -0.21
N ARG A 25 11.05 0.08 -0.62
CA ARG A 25 10.84 -0.37 -2.01
C ARG A 25 10.76 0.78 -3.00
N LEU A 26 10.16 1.89 -2.60
CA LEU A 26 10.09 3.09 -3.43
C LEU A 26 11.50 3.64 -3.69
N ARG A 27 12.34 3.74 -2.65
CA ARG A 27 13.74 4.14 -2.82
C ARG A 27 14.51 3.16 -3.70
N GLN A 28 14.36 1.85 -3.45
CA GLN A 28 15.00 0.82 -4.28
C GLN A 28 14.61 0.92 -5.75
N TYR A 29 13.33 1.19 -6.04
CA TYR A 29 12.86 1.38 -7.41
C TYR A 29 13.41 2.66 -8.05
N GLN A 30 13.52 3.74 -7.28
CA GLN A 30 14.10 4.99 -7.76
C GLN A 30 15.61 4.88 -8.05
N GLU A 31 16.33 4.08 -7.26
CA GLU A 31 17.76 3.84 -7.44
C GLU A 31 18.04 2.83 -8.57
N ASP A 32 17.20 1.81 -8.73
CA ASP A 32 17.33 0.74 -9.73
C ASP A 32 15.96 0.30 -10.27
N PRO A 33 15.45 0.94 -11.34
CA PRO A 33 14.09 0.70 -11.87
C PRO A 33 14.02 -0.56 -12.76
N THR A 34 14.30 -1.72 -12.17
CA THR A 34 14.13 -3.04 -12.80
C THR A 34 12.70 -3.58 -12.67
N GLU A 35 12.35 -4.60 -13.46
CA GLU A 35 11.06 -5.31 -13.29
C GLU A 35 10.93 -5.93 -11.89
N LEU A 36 12.04 -6.41 -11.32
CA LEU A 36 12.05 -7.00 -9.99
C LEU A 36 11.78 -5.95 -8.90
N SER A 37 12.37 -4.76 -8.99
CA SER A 37 12.10 -3.69 -8.02
C SER A 37 10.67 -3.16 -8.16
N LEU A 38 10.14 -3.08 -9.39
CA LEU A 38 8.74 -2.76 -9.65
C LEU A 38 7.79 -3.81 -9.05
N ALA A 39 8.05 -5.10 -9.26
CA ALA A 39 7.24 -6.19 -8.72
C ALA A 39 7.22 -6.19 -7.19
N ARG A 40 8.36 -5.94 -6.54
CA ARG A 40 8.45 -5.80 -5.08
C ARG A 40 7.66 -4.60 -4.57
N LEU A 41 7.73 -3.46 -5.25
CA LEU A 41 6.95 -2.28 -4.92
C LEU A 41 5.44 -2.53 -5.06
N ALA A 42 5.02 -3.17 -6.16
CA ALA A 42 3.64 -3.56 -6.42
C ALA A 42 3.11 -4.52 -5.34
N ALA A 43 3.92 -5.46 -4.88
CA ALA A 43 3.53 -6.39 -3.81
C ALA A 43 3.17 -5.65 -2.51
N VAL A 44 3.96 -4.64 -2.12
CA VAL A 44 3.68 -3.84 -0.92
C VAL A 44 2.44 -2.97 -1.10
N LEU A 45 2.26 -2.37 -2.28
CA LEU A 45 1.05 -1.61 -2.60
C LEU A 45 -0.21 -2.48 -2.53
N GLY A 46 -0.16 -3.70 -3.09
CA GLY A 46 -1.26 -4.67 -2.99
C GLY A 46 -1.55 -5.08 -1.55
N ALA A 47 -0.52 -5.28 -0.72
CA ALA A 47 -0.71 -5.56 0.71
C ALA A 47 -1.40 -4.40 1.45
N LEU A 48 -1.08 -3.15 1.10
CA LEU A 48 -1.76 -1.97 1.65
C LEU A 48 -3.22 -1.87 1.19
N GLU A 49 -3.52 -2.22 -0.05
CA GLU A 49 -4.90 -2.28 -0.54
C GLU A 49 -5.72 -3.35 0.20
N CYS A 50 -5.15 -4.54 0.44
CA CYS A 50 -5.79 -5.56 1.27
C CYS A 50 -6.07 -5.03 2.69
N LEU A 51 -5.12 -4.31 3.30
CA LEU A 51 -5.32 -3.71 4.62
C LEU A 51 -6.39 -2.62 4.63
N TYR A 52 -6.53 -1.86 3.54
CA TYR A 52 -7.60 -0.87 3.38
C TYR A 52 -8.98 -1.54 3.46
N TRP A 53 -9.17 -2.60 2.67
CA TRP A 53 -10.44 -3.34 2.66
C TRP A 53 -10.71 -4.04 4.00
N GLN A 54 -9.69 -4.59 4.66
CA GLN A 54 -9.82 -5.16 6.00
C GLN A 54 -10.21 -4.12 7.05
N ALA A 55 -9.62 -2.92 6.98
CA ALA A 55 -9.95 -1.83 7.89
C ALA A 55 -11.39 -1.36 7.70
N LEU A 56 -11.88 -1.27 6.45
CA LEU A 56 -13.28 -1.00 6.17
C LEU A 56 -14.22 -2.09 6.71
N GLY A 57 -13.89 -3.36 6.47
CA GLY A 57 -14.67 -4.50 6.98
C GLY A 57 -14.69 -4.63 8.52
N CYS A 58 -13.78 -3.93 9.22
CA CYS A 58 -13.74 -3.86 10.67
C CYS A 58 -14.29 -2.54 11.25
N ASP A 59 -14.93 -1.69 10.43
CA ASP A 59 -15.40 -0.34 10.80
C ASP A 59 -14.29 0.62 11.27
N GLU A 60 -13.03 0.33 10.96
CA GLU A 60 -11.86 1.15 11.31
C GLU A 60 -11.63 2.24 10.25
N VAL A 61 -12.64 3.07 9.99
CA VAL A 61 -12.68 4.06 8.88
C VAL A 61 -11.50 5.03 8.89
N LEU A 62 -11.05 5.45 10.08
CA LEU A 62 -9.90 6.35 10.21
C LEU A 62 -8.59 5.69 9.75
N LEU A 63 -8.45 4.39 9.99
CA LEU A 63 -7.30 3.62 9.52
C LEU A 63 -7.36 3.45 8.00
N ALA A 64 -8.53 3.09 7.46
CA ALA A 64 -8.74 2.98 6.02
C ALA A 64 -8.40 4.30 5.30
N LYS A 65 -8.88 5.44 5.80
CA LYS A 65 -8.54 6.77 5.24
C LYS A 65 -7.03 7.05 5.27
N LYS A 66 -6.34 6.63 6.33
CA LYS A 66 -4.89 6.81 6.45
C LYS A 66 -4.12 5.94 5.45
N ILE A 67 -4.59 4.73 5.20
CA ILE A 67 -4.03 3.82 4.20
C ILE A 67 -4.21 4.42 2.80
N ALA A 68 -5.44 4.86 2.45
CA ALA A 68 -5.75 5.47 1.16
C ALA A 68 -4.85 6.68 0.85
N ARG A 69 -4.69 7.61 1.81
CA ARG A 69 -3.76 8.75 1.65
C ARG A 69 -2.30 8.32 1.42
N THR A 70 -1.89 7.20 2.00
CA THR A 70 -0.53 6.68 1.84
C THR A 70 -0.34 6.11 0.44
N THR A 71 -1.31 5.36 -0.08
CA THR A 71 -1.26 4.79 -1.42
C THR A 71 -1.38 5.86 -2.50
N GLU A 72 -2.28 6.84 -2.34
CA GLU A 72 -2.43 7.99 -3.25
C GLU A 72 -1.15 8.82 -3.34
N ALA A 73 -0.55 9.16 -2.19
CA ALA A 73 0.71 9.90 -2.18
C ALA A 73 1.83 9.13 -2.91
N THR A 74 1.82 7.80 -2.84
CA THR A 74 2.81 6.96 -3.52
C THR A 74 2.58 6.89 -5.02
N ALA A 75 1.32 6.86 -5.47
CA ALA A 75 0.98 6.90 -6.88
C ALA A 75 1.50 8.17 -7.59
N ALA A 76 1.55 9.30 -6.89
CA ALA A 76 2.14 10.53 -7.41
C ALA A 76 3.67 10.45 -7.64
N TYR A 77 4.38 9.54 -6.95
CA TYR A 77 5.82 9.31 -7.17
C TYR A 77 6.10 8.29 -8.27
N THR A 78 5.12 7.46 -8.60
CA THR A 78 5.26 6.37 -9.55
C THR A 78 4.47 6.64 -10.83
N THR A 79 3.93 7.84 -11.06
CA THR A 79 3.18 8.19 -12.29
C THR A 79 3.97 8.01 -13.58
N ASP A 80 5.31 8.00 -13.54
CA ASP A 80 6.15 7.64 -14.71
C ASP A 80 6.31 6.11 -14.89
N ALA A 81 6.00 5.31 -13.85
CA ALA A 81 6.13 3.85 -13.81
C ALA A 81 4.78 3.10 -13.83
N ILE A 82 3.71 3.72 -13.32
CA ILE A 82 2.37 3.13 -13.16
C ILE A 82 1.70 2.87 -14.51
N GLY A 83 2.07 3.61 -15.56
CA GLY A 83 1.58 3.34 -16.92
C GLY A 83 1.72 1.86 -17.32
N CYS A 84 2.75 1.18 -16.81
CA CYS A 84 3.00 -0.25 -17.05
C CYS A 84 2.20 -1.20 -16.14
N ILE A 85 1.82 -0.78 -14.92
CA ILE A 85 0.98 -1.60 -14.02
C ILE A 85 -0.50 -1.47 -14.39
N THR A 86 -0.96 -0.29 -14.79
CA THR A 86 -2.35 -0.08 -15.24
C THR A 86 -2.66 -0.82 -16.54
N SER A 87 -1.67 -1.03 -17.43
CA SER A 87 -1.87 -1.85 -18.63
C SER A 87 -2.05 -3.34 -18.31
N ILE A 88 -1.44 -3.85 -17.23
CA ILE A 88 -1.61 -5.25 -16.81
C ILE A 88 -3.01 -5.49 -16.24
N PHE A 89 -3.59 -4.52 -15.51
CA PHE A 89 -4.95 -4.63 -15.00
C PHE A 89 -6.03 -4.30 -16.04
N SER A 90 -5.77 -3.41 -17.00
CA SER A 90 -6.74 -3.10 -18.05
C SER A 90 -6.83 -4.15 -19.16
N ALA A 91 -5.79 -4.99 -19.32
CA ALA A 91 -5.79 -6.12 -20.25
C ALA A 91 -6.54 -7.37 -19.74
N LYS A 92 -7.21 -7.29 -18.58
CA LYS A 92 -7.99 -8.37 -17.97
C LYS A 92 -9.50 -8.09 -17.90
N ARG A 93 -10.00 -7.16 -18.72
CA ARG A 93 -11.43 -7.01 -19.01
C ARG A 93 -11.75 -7.52 -20.41
#